data_AF-A0A6P2JU70-F1
#
_entry.id   AF-A0A6P2JU70-F1
#
_cell.length_a   1.000
_cell.length_b   1.000
_cell.length_c   1.000
_cell.angle_alpha   90.00
_cell.angle_beta   90.00
_cell.angle_gamma   90.00
#
_symmetry.space_group_name_H-M   'P 1'
#
loop_
_entity.id
_entity.type
_entity.pdbx_description
1 polymer ?
#
loop_
_entity_poly.entity_id
_entity_poly.type
_entity_poly.pdbx_seq_one_letter_code
_entity_poly.pdbx_strand_id
1 'polypeptide(L)'
;MNGVGQYARQRSRCVAARNTRERIAIRGDDPRQAAAAEALTTGRRVPHIRLRSSSRDWRRDAGLALPAVIAVGAAVAALTGMWFEAALTESRRTRALSDRLVAFHAADAALAVCTARLRRGSVPYVSEGESYEEPDAWRRMPALAAAEAFAPFVGWPMAAQPPRCLIEAWRGAGPAGGRAYVVTARGVGAHASSAVWLQHQVAIRDGHIVALHWRRVATMLR
;
A
#
# COMPACT_ATOMS: atom_id res chain seq x y z
N MET A 1 24.86 -26.72 43.07
CA MET A 1 24.43 -28.03 42.56
C MET A 1 23.12 -27.83 41.80
N ASN A 2 23.15 -28.13 40.50
CA ASN A 2 22.05 -28.44 39.56
C ASN A 2 20.93 -27.37 39.41
N GLY A 3 20.59 -26.85 38.23
CA GLY A 3 20.61 -27.47 36.92
C GLY A 3 20.77 -26.48 35.76
N VAL A 4 21.45 -27.00 34.75
CA VAL A 4 21.71 -26.46 33.42
C VAL A 4 20.53 -26.84 32.53
N GLY A 5 20.11 -25.94 31.64
CA GLY A 5 19.08 -26.21 30.64
C GLY A 5 18.99 -25.12 29.57
N GLN A 6 19.82 -25.25 28.54
CA GLN A 6 19.82 -24.46 27.30
C GLN A 6 18.53 -24.67 26.48
N TYR A 7 18.26 -23.78 25.51
CA TYR A 7 17.78 -23.98 24.12
C TYR A 7 16.99 -22.71 23.69
N ALA A 8 17.01 -22.18 22.48
CA ALA A 8 17.97 -22.16 21.37
C ALA A 8 17.48 -21.01 20.46
N ARG A 9 18.44 -20.24 19.91
CA ARG A 9 18.18 -19.34 18.77
C ARG A 9 17.84 -20.18 17.54
N GLN A 10 16.85 -19.77 16.75
CA GLN A 10 16.81 -20.18 15.35
C GLN A 10 16.30 -19.06 14.44
N ARG A 11 17.28 -18.43 13.77
CA ARG A 11 17.10 -17.81 12.45
C ARG A 11 16.95 -18.96 11.43
N SER A 12 15.99 -18.87 10.52
CA SER A 12 16.17 -19.43 9.17
C SER A 12 15.25 -18.77 8.16
N ARG A 13 15.88 -18.33 7.08
CA ARG A 13 15.31 -17.89 5.81
C ARG A 13 14.82 -19.12 5.05
N CYS A 14 13.74 -18.99 4.30
CA CYS A 14 13.56 -19.72 3.05
C CYS A 14 12.83 -18.84 2.03
N VAL A 15 13.59 -18.44 1.02
CA VAL A 15 13.15 -17.92 -0.26
C VAL A 15 12.69 -19.12 -1.09
N ALA A 16 11.51 -19.06 -1.67
CA ALA A 16 11.12 -19.96 -2.75
C ALA A 16 10.34 -19.17 -3.81
N ALA A 17 11.08 -18.77 -4.84
CA ALA A 17 10.54 -18.34 -6.12
C ALA A 17 9.88 -19.55 -6.80
N ARG A 18 8.63 -19.39 -7.26
CA ARG A 18 8.02 -20.31 -8.24
C ARG A 18 7.57 -19.51 -9.44
N ASN A 19 8.24 -19.79 -10.54
CA ASN A 19 8.14 -19.17 -11.83
C ASN A 19 7.38 -20.14 -12.74
N THR A 20 6.13 -19.84 -13.08
CA THR A 20 5.35 -20.61 -14.07
C THR A 20 5.37 -19.85 -15.39
N ARG A 21 6.31 -20.26 -16.24
CA ARG A 21 6.38 -19.95 -17.67
C ARG A 21 5.30 -20.76 -18.39
N GLU A 22 4.23 -20.09 -18.80
CA GLU A 22 3.26 -20.66 -19.73
C GLU A 22 3.74 -20.39 -21.16
N ARG A 23 4.13 -21.47 -21.86
CA ARG A 23 4.37 -21.50 -23.30
C ARG A 23 3.02 -21.56 -23.99
N ILE A 24 2.68 -20.56 -24.80
CA ILE A 24 1.66 -20.71 -25.85
C ILE A 24 2.36 -20.55 -27.19
N ALA A 25 2.17 -21.57 -28.01
CA ALA A 25 2.85 -21.82 -29.27
C ALA A 25 2.49 -20.80 -30.34
N ILE A 26 3.53 -20.30 -31.03
CA ILE A 26 3.41 -19.56 -32.27
C ILE A 26 3.26 -20.60 -33.39
N ARG A 27 2.08 -20.63 -34.02
CA ARG A 27 1.81 -21.38 -35.25
C ARG A 27 2.39 -20.57 -36.41
N GLY A 28 3.57 -20.98 -36.90
CA GLY A 28 4.10 -20.52 -38.17
C GLY A 28 3.61 -21.45 -39.28
N ASP A 29 2.88 -20.91 -40.25
CA ASP A 29 2.65 -21.56 -41.54
C ASP A 29 3.65 -20.95 -42.54
N ASP A 30 4.57 -21.81 -42.99
CA ASP A 30 5.63 -21.50 -43.94
C ASP A 30 5.06 -21.31 -45.37
N PRO A 31 5.63 -20.40 -46.18
CA PRO A 31 5.31 -20.25 -47.59
C PRO A 31 6.26 -21.06 -48.48
N ARG A 32 5.80 -21.35 -49.70
CA ARG A 32 6.57 -21.81 -50.88
C ARG A 32 6.94 -23.29 -50.93
N GLN A 33 6.24 -24.02 -51.80
CA GLN A 33 6.86 -24.85 -52.84
C GLN A 33 5.78 -25.39 -53.80
N ALA A 34 5.80 -24.90 -55.04
CA ALA A 34 5.57 -25.70 -56.25
C ALA A 34 5.78 -24.78 -57.46
N ALA A 35 6.94 -24.92 -58.09
CA ALA A 35 7.24 -24.39 -59.40
C ALA A 35 7.34 -25.56 -60.39
N ALA A 36 6.97 -25.25 -61.65
CA ALA A 36 7.34 -25.90 -62.91
C ALA A 36 6.60 -27.18 -63.36
N ALA A 37 5.84 -27.04 -64.46
CA ALA A 37 6.06 -27.70 -65.76
C ALA A 37 4.97 -27.22 -66.76
N GLU A 38 5.33 -26.37 -67.73
CA GLU A 38 5.39 -26.65 -69.19
C GLU A 38 4.02 -26.84 -69.87
N ALA A 39 3.50 -25.86 -70.63
CA ALA A 39 3.84 -25.44 -72.00
C ALA A 39 3.16 -26.30 -73.11
N LEU A 40 2.17 -25.73 -73.81
CA LEU A 40 2.18 -25.44 -75.26
C LEU A 40 0.77 -25.10 -75.82
N THR A 41 0.67 -23.86 -76.34
CA THR A 41 -0.02 -23.42 -77.56
C THR A 41 -1.42 -23.95 -77.91
N THR A 42 -2.38 -23.05 -78.07
CA THR A 42 -2.83 -22.44 -79.36
C THR A 42 -4.22 -21.86 -79.15
N GLY A 43 -4.45 -20.56 -79.38
CA GLY A 43 -5.81 -20.05 -79.20
C GLY A 43 -5.98 -18.54 -79.27
N ARG A 44 -5.82 -18.00 -80.47
CA ARG A 44 -6.28 -16.68 -80.90
C ARG A 44 -7.66 -16.33 -80.35
N ARG A 45 -7.71 -15.31 -79.48
CA ARG A 45 -8.76 -14.27 -79.40
C ARG A 45 -8.19 -13.20 -78.48
N VAL A 46 -7.93 -12.01 -79.02
CA VAL A 46 -7.74 -10.80 -78.21
C VAL A 46 -9.14 -10.41 -77.73
N PRO A 47 -9.49 -10.59 -76.44
CA PRO A 47 -10.59 -9.80 -75.92
C PRO A 47 -10.03 -8.40 -75.75
N HIS A 48 -10.69 -7.40 -76.31
CA HIS A 48 -10.54 -6.06 -75.79
C HIS A 48 -10.93 -6.10 -74.32
N ILE A 49 -9.95 -6.29 -73.42
CA ILE A 49 -10.11 -6.02 -72.01
C ILE A 49 -10.33 -4.51 -71.97
N ARG A 50 -11.60 -4.10 -72.03
CA ARG A 50 -11.98 -2.79 -71.54
C ARG A 50 -11.43 -2.75 -70.12
N LEU A 51 -10.43 -1.91 -69.87
CA LEU A 51 -10.12 -1.43 -68.53
C LEU A 51 -11.38 -0.68 -68.03
N ARG A 52 -12.37 -1.46 -67.60
CA ARG A 52 -13.62 -0.99 -67.05
C ARG A 52 -13.33 -0.70 -65.58
N SER A 53 -12.89 0.54 -65.36
CA SER A 53 -12.99 1.27 -64.09
C SER A 53 -12.59 0.52 -62.82
N SER A 54 -11.28 0.35 -62.58
CA SER A 54 -10.78 0.17 -61.19
C SER A 54 -11.01 1.41 -60.32
N SER A 55 -11.38 2.54 -60.92
CA SER A 55 -11.63 3.81 -60.21
C SER A 55 -12.92 3.83 -59.39
N ARG A 56 -13.88 2.93 -59.64
CA ARG A 56 -15.14 2.90 -58.89
C ARG A 56 -15.05 2.11 -57.58
N ASP A 57 -14.24 1.06 -57.55
CA ASP A 57 -14.00 0.30 -56.31
C ASP A 57 -13.15 1.12 -55.34
N TRP A 58 -12.11 1.80 -55.85
CA TRP A 58 -11.27 2.69 -55.03
C TRP A 58 -12.06 3.84 -54.38
N ARG A 59 -13.13 4.33 -55.03
CA ARG A 59 -13.99 5.42 -54.50
C ARG A 59 -14.94 4.95 -53.40
N ARG A 60 -15.26 3.65 -53.32
CA ARG A 60 -16.06 3.06 -52.24
C ARG A 60 -15.18 2.65 -51.05
N ASP A 61 -13.98 2.14 -51.31
CA ASP A 61 -12.99 1.80 -50.27
C ASP A 61 -12.42 3.05 -49.57
N ALA A 62 -12.25 4.16 -50.32
CA ALA A 62 -11.88 5.46 -49.75
C ALA A 62 -12.94 6.02 -48.78
N GLY A 63 -14.22 5.64 -48.95
CA GLY A 63 -15.31 6.05 -48.06
C GLY A 63 -15.27 5.38 -46.68
N LEU A 64 -14.61 4.21 -46.57
CA LEU A 64 -14.46 3.44 -45.33
C LEU A 64 -13.09 3.62 -44.68
N ALA A 65 -12.07 4.04 -45.43
CA ALA A 65 -10.71 4.21 -44.93
C ALA A 65 -10.61 5.23 -43.78
N LEU A 66 -11.27 6.39 -43.90
CA LEU A 66 -11.27 7.42 -42.86
C LEU A 66 -11.96 6.95 -41.57
N PRO A 67 -13.20 6.42 -41.59
CA PRO A 67 -13.82 5.82 -40.41
C PRO A 67 -12.99 4.69 -39.78
N ALA A 68 -12.35 3.85 -40.59
CA ALA A 68 -11.50 2.77 -40.10
C ALA A 68 -10.28 3.31 -39.34
N VAL A 69 -9.58 4.30 -39.90
CA VAL A 69 -8.44 4.95 -39.23
C VAL A 69 -8.89 5.65 -37.95
N ILE A 70 -10.04 6.33 -37.96
CA ILE A 70 -10.61 6.95 -36.77
C ILE A 70 -10.91 5.88 -35.70
N ALA A 71 -11.52 4.76 -36.08
CA ALA A 71 -11.83 3.67 -35.15
C ALA A 71 -10.55 3.05 -34.54
N VAL A 72 -9.52 2.81 -35.36
CA VAL A 72 -8.22 2.31 -34.87
C VAL A 72 -7.55 3.34 -33.96
N GLY A 73 -7.53 4.62 -34.35
CA GLY A 73 -6.99 5.70 -33.54
C GLY A 73 -7.71 5.84 -32.20
N ALA A 74 -9.05 5.74 -32.20
CA ALA A 74 -9.87 5.75 -31.00
C ALA A 74 -9.58 4.53 -30.10
N ALA A 75 -9.45 3.34 -30.67
CA ALA A 75 -9.11 2.13 -29.91
C ALA A 75 -7.72 2.23 -29.27
N VAL A 76 -6.71 2.70 -30.02
CA VAL A 76 -5.34 2.91 -29.51
C VAL A 76 -5.35 3.99 -28.43
N ALA A 77 -6.06 5.10 -28.62
CA ALA A 77 -6.20 6.15 -27.63
C ALA A 77 -6.88 5.64 -26.34
N ALA A 78 -7.96 4.87 -26.47
CA ALA A 78 -8.67 4.29 -25.34
C ALA A 78 -7.81 3.30 -24.54
N LEU A 79 -7.09 2.41 -25.24
CA LEU A 79 -6.16 1.49 -24.60
C LEU A 79 -5.04 2.24 -23.88
N THR A 80 -4.40 3.20 -24.54
CA THR A 80 -3.32 4.00 -23.94
C THR A 80 -3.81 4.78 -22.73
N GLY A 81 -5.00 5.38 -22.80
CA GLY A 81 -5.64 6.06 -21.67
C GLY A 81 -5.88 5.12 -20.48
N MET A 82 -6.39 3.92 -20.73
CA MET A 82 -6.60 2.92 -19.68
C MET A 82 -5.29 2.49 -19.01
N TRP A 83 -4.22 2.24 -19.78
CA TRP A 83 -2.91 1.90 -19.23
C TRP A 83 -2.28 3.06 -18.43
N PHE A 84 -2.44 4.30 -18.91
CA PHE A 84 -1.97 5.48 -18.20
C PHE A 84 -2.66 5.64 -16.85
N GLU A 85 -3.99 5.52 -16.81
CA GLU A 85 -4.74 5.58 -15.55
C GLU A 85 -4.41 4.42 -14.59
N ALA A 86 -4.18 3.22 -15.13
CA ALA A 86 -3.71 2.09 -14.33
C ALA A 86 -2.34 2.37 -13.70
N ALA A 87 -1.39 2.89 -14.48
CA ALA A 87 -0.05 3.26 -14.00
C ALA A 87 -0.11 4.41 -12.97
N LEU A 88 -0.95 5.42 -13.19
CA LEU A 88 -1.17 6.51 -12.23
C LEU A 88 -1.78 6.00 -10.93
N THR A 89 -2.75 5.10 -11.01
CA THR A 89 -3.40 4.49 -9.84
C THR A 89 -2.40 3.71 -9.01
N GLU A 90 -1.54 2.90 -9.62
CA GLU A 90 -0.51 2.13 -8.93
C GLU A 90 0.55 3.03 -8.27
N SER A 91 0.96 4.09 -8.98
CA SER A 91 1.88 5.10 -8.43
C SER A 91 1.28 5.80 -7.20
N ARG A 92 0.01 6.21 -7.27
CA ARG A 92 -0.71 6.81 -6.13
C ARG A 92 -0.85 5.84 -4.96
N ARG A 93 -1.15 4.57 -5.22
CA ARG A 93 -1.21 3.52 -4.18
C ARG A 93 0.13 3.33 -3.49
N THR A 94 1.22 3.26 -4.25
CA THR A 94 2.57 3.10 -3.71
C THR A 94 2.95 4.30 -2.83
N ARG A 95 2.64 5.52 -3.28
CA ARG A 95 2.87 6.74 -2.48
C ARG A 95 2.06 6.74 -1.19
N ALA A 96 0.77 6.41 -1.25
CA ALA A 96 -0.08 6.33 -0.08
C ALA A 96 0.38 5.24 0.91
N LEU A 97 0.92 4.12 0.42
CA LEU A 97 1.48 3.07 1.26
C LEU A 97 2.78 3.52 1.93
N SER A 98 3.69 4.13 1.16
CA SER A 98 4.93 4.71 1.69
C SER A 98 4.63 5.73 2.79
N ASP A 99 3.63 6.59 2.57
CA ASP A 99 3.22 7.62 3.51
C ASP A 99 2.70 7.02 4.84
N ARG A 100 1.89 5.96 4.75
CA ARG A 100 1.41 5.21 5.94
C ARG A 100 2.54 4.49 6.67
N LEU A 101 3.57 4.00 5.98
CA LEU A 101 4.73 3.39 6.64
C LEU A 101 5.52 4.42 7.44
N VAL A 102 5.72 5.62 6.90
CA VAL A 102 6.35 6.73 7.64
C VAL A 102 5.54 7.07 8.89
N ALA A 103 4.22 7.22 8.75
CA ALA A 103 3.33 7.48 9.87
C ALA A 103 3.38 6.37 10.93
N PHE A 104 3.39 5.10 10.52
CA PHE A 104 3.48 3.96 11.42
C PHE A 104 4.81 3.96 12.19
N HIS A 105 5.94 4.16 11.51
CA HIS A 105 7.24 4.19 12.17
C HIS A 105 7.38 5.38 13.13
N ALA A 106 6.84 6.54 12.77
CA ALA A 106 6.80 7.69 13.66
C ALA A 106 5.96 7.40 14.91
N ALA A 107 4.80 6.77 14.74
CA ALA A 107 3.92 6.37 15.85
C ALA A 107 4.58 5.33 16.75
N ASP A 108 5.21 4.30 16.17
CA ASP A 108 5.85 3.20 16.92
C ASP A 108 7.05 3.69 17.72
N ALA A 109 7.90 4.53 17.12
CA ALA A 109 9.02 5.14 17.80
C ALA A 109 8.56 6.03 18.97
N ALA A 110 7.52 6.84 18.77
CA ALA A 110 6.95 7.65 19.85
C ALA A 110 6.34 6.77 20.96
N LEU A 111 5.62 5.71 20.60
CA LEU A 111 5.04 4.77 21.55
C LEU A 111 6.11 4.13 22.43
N ALA A 112 7.18 3.61 21.82
CA ALA A 112 8.30 3.00 22.54
C ALA A 112 8.97 3.99 23.50
N VAL A 113 9.24 5.22 23.05
CA VAL A 113 9.87 6.26 23.90
C VAL A 113 8.94 6.70 25.03
N CYS A 114 7.65 6.92 24.76
CA CYS A 114 6.71 7.36 25.79
C CYS A 114 6.49 6.27 26.84
N THR A 115 6.38 5.00 26.46
CA THR A 115 6.32 3.87 27.40
C THR A 115 7.61 3.77 28.24
N ALA A 116 8.78 3.98 27.63
CA ALA A 116 10.05 3.96 28.36
C ALA A 116 10.20 5.14 29.33
N ARG A 117 9.75 6.34 28.96
CA ARG A 117 9.75 7.52 29.84
C ARG A 117 8.67 7.42 30.94
N LEU A 118 7.52 6.82 30.65
CA LEU A 118 6.49 6.49 31.64
C LEU A 118 7.03 5.59 32.74
N ARG A 119 7.76 4.53 32.37
CA ARG A 119 8.43 3.64 33.34
C ARG A 119 9.41 4.39 34.26
N ARG A 120 10.04 5.44 33.76
CA ARG A 120 10.97 6.29 34.54
C ARG A 120 10.27 7.37 35.36
N GLY A 121 8.94 7.49 35.28
CA GLY A 121 8.17 8.54 35.95
C GLY A 121 8.44 9.95 35.41
N SER A 122 8.98 10.08 34.19
CA SER A 122 9.49 11.34 33.65
C SER A 122 8.59 11.95 32.57
N VAL A 123 7.28 11.69 32.62
CA VAL A 123 6.31 12.13 31.60
C VAL A 123 5.05 12.70 32.23
N PRO A 124 4.42 13.71 31.59
CA PRO A 124 3.06 14.07 31.92
C PRO A 124 2.11 12.95 31.50
N TYR A 125 1.07 12.74 32.30
CA TYR A 125 -0.03 11.84 31.99
C TYR A 125 -1.34 12.46 32.50
N VAL A 126 -2.45 12.14 31.85
CA VAL A 126 -3.79 12.49 32.31
C VAL A 126 -4.10 11.63 33.54
N SER A 127 -4.42 12.28 34.65
CA SER A 127 -4.76 11.61 35.90
C SER A 127 -5.98 10.69 35.74
N GLU A 128 -6.08 9.70 36.62
CA GLU A 128 -7.20 8.76 36.63
C GLU A 128 -8.53 9.53 36.76
N GLY A 129 -9.48 9.20 35.89
CA GLY A 129 -10.85 9.68 36.02
C GLY A 129 -11.59 8.99 37.17
N GLU A 130 -12.83 9.41 37.41
CA GLU A 130 -13.72 8.77 38.41
C GLU A 130 -14.22 7.39 37.95
N SER A 131 -14.24 7.15 36.63
CA SER A 131 -14.66 5.89 36.04
C SER A 131 -13.57 4.81 36.09
N TYR A 132 -14.01 3.56 36.22
CA TYR A 132 -13.16 2.36 36.07
C TYR A 132 -13.07 1.87 34.61
N GLU A 133 -13.85 2.47 33.71
CA GLU A 133 -13.82 2.13 32.29
C GLU A 133 -12.48 2.50 31.63
N GLU A 134 -12.20 1.89 30.49
CA GLU A 134 -11.00 2.19 29.72
C GLU A 134 -10.98 3.67 29.32
N PRO A 135 -9.90 4.41 29.61
CA PRO A 135 -9.76 5.79 29.17
C PRO A 135 -9.92 5.93 27.65
N ASP A 136 -10.72 6.91 27.26
CA ASP A 136 -11.14 7.12 25.88
C ASP A 136 -10.75 8.51 25.36
N ALA A 137 -9.97 9.30 26.10
CA ALA A 137 -9.66 10.66 25.67
C ALA A 137 -8.95 10.63 24.32
N TRP A 138 -8.07 9.66 24.09
CA TRP A 138 -7.45 9.42 22.79
C TRP A 138 -8.42 9.29 21.60
N ARG A 139 -9.66 8.79 21.81
CA ARG A 139 -10.69 8.66 20.75
C ARG A 139 -11.27 10.00 20.36
N ARG A 140 -11.30 10.94 21.29
CA ARG A 140 -11.68 12.32 21.02
C ARG A 140 -10.49 12.96 20.32
N MET A 141 -10.53 13.01 18.98
CA MET A 141 -9.48 13.58 18.11
C MET A 141 -8.69 14.81 18.65
N PRO A 142 -9.30 15.79 19.37
CA PRO A 142 -8.51 16.86 19.98
C PRO A 142 -7.50 16.40 21.06
N ALA A 143 -7.58 15.18 21.61
CA ALA A 143 -6.72 14.77 22.72
C ALA A 143 -5.24 14.66 22.37
N LEU A 144 -4.89 14.44 21.09
CA LEU A 144 -3.50 14.61 20.62
C LEU A 144 -3.19 15.99 20.02
N ALA A 145 -4.18 16.88 19.95
CA ALA A 145 -3.93 18.31 19.83
C ALA A 145 -3.74 18.96 21.21
N ALA A 146 -4.32 18.38 22.26
CA ALA A 146 -4.37 18.88 23.63
C ALA A 146 -2.97 19.02 24.26
N ALA A 147 -2.91 19.83 25.32
CA ALA A 147 -1.65 20.20 25.98
C ALA A 147 -0.99 19.00 26.69
N GLU A 148 -1.78 18.02 27.11
CA GLU A 148 -1.37 16.80 27.80
C GLU A 148 -0.67 15.81 26.86
N ALA A 149 -0.95 15.91 25.55
CA ALA A 149 -0.20 15.19 24.56
C ALA A 149 1.15 15.86 24.33
N PHE A 150 2.23 15.09 24.25
CA PHE A 150 3.57 15.65 24.07
C PHE A 150 4.31 14.96 22.93
N ALA A 151 5.24 15.70 22.32
CA ALA A 151 6.09 15.19 21.26
C ALA A 151 7.42 14.71 21.86
N PRO A 152 7.70 13.39 21.91
CA PRO A 152 8.99 12.90 22.39
C PRO A 152 10.16 13.29 21.46
N PHE A 153 9.86 13.65 20.21
CA PHE A 153 10.79 14.10 19.18
C PHE A 153 10.38 15.48 18.66
N VAL A 154 11.35 16.32 18.32
CA VAL A 154 11.11 17.63 17.68
C VAL A 154 10.65 17.51 16.22
N GLY A 155 10.94 16.37 15.58
CA GLY A 155 10.56 16.05 14.22
C GLY A 155 10.81 14.58 13.92
N TRP A 156 10.32 14.10 12.79
CA TRP A 156 10.56 12.74 12.32
C TRP A 156 10.83 12.75 10.81
N PRO A 157 11.79 11.95 10.30
CA PRO A 157 12.13 11.95 8.89
C PRO A 157 10.91 11.72 7.99
N MET A 158 10.73 12.61 7.00
CA MET A 158 9.63 12.58 6.03
C MET A 158 8.21 12.72 6.63
N ALA A 159 8.08 13.02 7.92
CA ALA A 159 6.80 13.29 8.55
C ALA A 159 6.44 14.78 8.43
N ALA A 160 5.17 15.08 8.17
CA ALA A 160 4.64 16.44 8.14
C ALA A 160 4.56 17.08 9.54
N GLN A 161 4.48 16.26 10.59
CA GLN A 161 4.36 16.69 11.98
C GLN A 161 5.19 15.76 12.88
N PRO A 162 5.75 16.28 13.99
CA PRO A 162 6.37 15.42 14.98
C PRO A 162 5.34 14.44 15.54
N PRO A 163 5.70 13.17 15.77
CA PRO A 163 4.79 12.23 16.39
C PRO A 163 4.52 12.64 17.84
N ARG A 164 3.27 12.46 18.28
CA ARG A 164 2.81 12.84 19.63
C ARG A 164 2.31 11.61 20.38
N CYS A 165 2.40 11.64 21.70
CA CYS A 165 1.82 10.62 22.55
C CYS A 165 0.96 11.25 23.66
N LEU A 166 -0.08 10.52 24.05
CA LEU A 166 -0.95 10.78 25.18
C LEU A 166 -0.89 9.57 26.11
N ILE A 167 -0.80 9.84 27.40
CA ILE A 167 -0.78 8.81 28.42
C ILE A 167 -1.95 9.09 29.35
N GLU A 168 -2.79 8.10 29.56
CA GLU A 168 -3.97 8.19 30.42
C GLU A 168 -3.84 7.13 31.51
N ALA A 169 -3.98 7.52 32.77
CA ALA A 169 -4.00 6.56 33.87
C ALA A 169 -5.36 5.85 33.92
N TRP A 170 -5.33 4.53 34.09
CA TRP A 170 -6.51 3.66 34.06
C TRP A 170 -6.79 3.11 35.45
N ARG A 171 -7.82 3.66 36.09
CA ARG A 171 -8.25 3.28 37.44
C ARG A 171 -8.68 1.82 37.48
N GLY A 172 -8.13 1.06 38.43
CA GLY A 172 -8.57 -0.30 38.76
C GLY A 172 -8.19 -1.40 37.76
N ALA A 173 -7.58 -1.09 36.61
CA ALA A 173 -7.09 -2.10 35.66
C ALA A 173 -5.66 -2.59 35.96
N GLY A 174 -4.98 -1.97 36.92
CA GLY A 174 -3.65 -2.39 37.37
C GLY A 174 -3.68 -3.59 38.31
N PRO A 175 -2.54 -4.28 38.51
CA PRO A 175 -2.40 -5.27 39.59
C PRO A 175 -2.59 -4.60 40.96
N ALA A 176 -2.86 -5.38 41.99
CA ALA A 176 -2.89 -4.90 43.36
C ALA A 176 -1.57 -4.16 43.71
N GLY A 177 -1.69 -2.93 44.23
CA GLY A 177 -0.56 -2.06 44.54
C GLY A 177 0.17 -1.46 43.33
N GLY A 178 -0.34 -1.63 42.11
CA GLY A 178 0.20 -1.03 40.89
C GLY A 178 -0.76 -0.06 40.21
N ARG A 179 -0.32 0.48 39.08
CA ARG A 179 -1.10 1.40 38.23
C ARG A 179 -1.17 0.86 36.82
N ALA A 180 -2.30 1.05 36.16
CA ALA A 180 -2.43 0.80 34.72
C ALA A 180 -2.48 2.12 33.96
N TYR A 181 -2.02 2.08 32.72
CA TYR A 181 -1.97 3.22 31.82
C TYR A 181 -2.35 2.78 30.42
N VAL A 182 -3.04 3.67 29.70
CA VAL A 182 -3.22 3.59 28.26
C VAL A 182 -2.27 4.60 27.63
N VAL A 183 -1.29 4.10 26.87
CA VAL A 183 -0.34 4.92 26.11
C VAL A 183 -0.77 4.90 24.66
N THR A 184 -1.15 6.05 24.13
CA THR A 184 -1.53 6.20 22.73
C THR A 184 -0.52 7.09 22.02
N ALA A 185 -0.06 6.66 20.85
CA ALA A 185 0.86 7.43 20.01
C ALA A 185 0.26 7.64 18.62
N ARG A 186 0.51 8.83 18.05
CA ARG A 186 0.16 9.19 16.68
C ARG A 186 1.40 9.59 15.92
N GLY A 187 1.54 9.00 14.76
CA GLY A 187 2.47 9.44 13.73
C GLY A 187 1.70 10.01 12.55
N VAL A 188 2.31 10.97 11.87
CA VAL A 188 1.80 11.58 10.65
C VAL A 188 2.85 11.34 9.57
N GLY A 189 2.42 10.87 8.41
CA GLY A 189 3.28 10.71 7.25
C GLY A 189 3.66 12.07 6.65
N ALA A 190 4.21 12.05 5.44
CA ALA A 190 4.46 13.23 4.61
C ALA A 190 3.20 14.06 4.35
N HIS A 191 2.00 13.46 4.37
CA HIS A 191 0.73 14.20 4.29
C HIS A 191 -0.06 14.09 5.60
N ALA A 192 -0.71 15.18 5.98
CA ALA A 192 -1.53 15.25 7.20
C ALA A 192 -2.71 14.25 7.21
N SER A 193 -3.19 13.84 6.03
CA SER A 193 -4.22 12.82 5.84
C SER A 193 -3.73 11.40 6.13
N SER A 194 -2.43 11.17 6.14
CA SER A 194 -1.81 9.88 6.45
C SER A 194 -1.40 9.82 7.92
N ALA A 195 -2.38 9.80 8.81
CA ALA A 195 -2.15 9.62 10.24
C ALA A 195 -2.33 8.15 10.64
N VAL A 196 -1.47 7.65 11.52
CA VAL A 196 -1.56 6.31 12.11
C VAL A 196 -1.53 6.44 13.62
N TRP A 197 -2.34 5.63 14.28
CA TRP A 197 -2.45 5.57 15.73
C TRP A 197 -2.03 4.19 16.22
N LEU A 198 -1.29 4.15 17.33
CA LEU A 198 -0.88 2.91 17.99
C LEU A 198 -1.11 3.05 19.49
N GLN A 199 -1.42 1.93 20.14
CA GLN A 199 -1.75 1.94 21.57
C GLN A 199 -1.13 0.77 22.32
N HIS A 200 -0.63 1.05 23.52
CA HIS A 200 -0.25 0.06 24.52
C HIS A 200 -1.09 0.24 25.78
N GLN A 201 -1.49 -0.87 26.37
CA GLN A 201 -1.96 -0.88 27.76
C GLN A 201 -0.82 -1.40 28.63
N VAL A 202 -0.39 -0.59 29.60
CA VAL A 202 0.81 -0.84 30.41
C VAL A 202 0.39 -0.91 31.87
N ALA A 203 0.72 -2.00 32.55
CA ALA A 203 0.59 -2.10 34.00
C ALA A 203 1.98 -2.02 34.65
N ILE A 204 2.13 -1.10 35.60
CA ILE A 204 3.38 -0.83 36.31
C ILE A 204 3.19 -1.12 37.79
N ARG A 205 4.13 -1.84 38.39
CA ARG A 205 4.23 -2.08 39.83
C ARG A 205 5.70 -1.95 40.24
N ASP A 206 5.97 -1.21 41.30
CA ASP A 206 7.33 -0.96 41.82
C ASP A 206 8.31 -0.40 40.76
N GLY A 207 7.82 0.42 39.82
CA GLY A 207 8.63 0.97 38.72
C GLY A 207 8.93 -0.02 37.58
N HIS A 208 8.42 -1.25 37.67
CA HIS A 208 8.58 -2.28 36.64
C HIS A 208 7.28 -2.48 35.86
N ILE A 209 7.40 -2.66 34.55
CA ILE A 209 6.27 -3.07 33.70
C ILE A 209 5.99 -4.54 34.00
N VAL A 210 4.82 -4.83 34.58
CA VAL A 210 4.39 -6.20 34.90
C VAL A 210 3.45 -6.77 33.85
N ALA A 211 2.78 -5.91 33.05
CA ALA A 211 2.01 -6.33 31.91
C ALA A 211 2.08 -5.27 30.80
N LEU A 212 2.19 -5.74 29.55
CA LEU A 212 2.18 -4.89 28.37
C LEU A 212 1.31 -5.56 27.31
N HIS A 213 0.17 -4.96 27.01
CA HIS A 213 -0.75 -5.45 25.98
C HIS A 213 -0.72 -4.52 24.78
N TRP A 214 -0.46 -5.12 23.61
CA TRP A 214 -0.44 -4.40 22.35
C TRP A 214 -1.85 -4.27 21.78
N ARG A 215 -2.24 -3.07 21.36
CA ARG A 215 -3.49 -2.83 20.63
C ARG A 215 -3.20 -2.05 19.36
N ARG A 216 -3.56 -2.65 18.22
CA ARG A 216 -3.56 -1.94 16.95
C ARG A 216 -4.81 -1.07 16.89
N VAL A 217 -4.62 0.24 16.79
CA VAL A 217 -5.71 1.17 16.54
C VAL A 217 -5.61 1.62 15.07
N ALA A 218 -6.21 0.85 14.17
CA ALA A 218 -6.46 1.37 12.82
C ALA A 218 -7.50 2.49 12.92
N THR A 219 -7.21 3.65 12.35
CA THR A 219 -8.01 4.88 12.47
C THR A 219 -9.50 4.65 12.25
N MET A 220 -10.34 5.33 13.05
CA MET A 220 -11.63 5.81 12.53
C MET A 220 -11.32 6.80 11.41
N LEU A 221 -11.55 6.38 10.17
CA LEU A 221 -11.85 7.32 9.09
C LEU A 221 -13.13 8.07 9.53
N ARG A 222 -13.11 9.40 9.51
CA ARG A 222 -14.33 10.16 9.25
C ARG A 222 -14.37 10.47 7.77
#